data_AF-A0AAP0P526-F1
#
_entry.id   AF-A0AAP0P526-F1
#
_cell.length_a   1.000
_cell.length_b   1.000
_cell.length_c   1.000
_cell.angle_alpha   90.00
_cell.angle_beta   90.00
_cell.angle_gamma   90.00
#
_symmetry.space_group_name_H-M   'P 1'
#
loop_
_entity.id
_entity.type
_entity.pdbx_description
1 polymer ?
#
loop_
_entity_poly.entity_id
_entity_poly.type
_entity_poly.pdbx_seq_one_letter_code
_entity_poly.pdbx_strand_id
1 'polypeptide(L)'
;MCIPTGIALGYVYGGLAGVNLGWRIAFFVEAVLMLPFVIMGFIIKPLNLKGFTPAELEKASPSEERLGSEVEGKEVGMLAGNEKNNDSSLDKTPLAKDKAKPLNQFTRFWKDLRALLREKVFLTNVLGYVAYNFVIGAYSYWGPKAGYGIYHMKNADMVFGGMTVICGILGTIAGGLVLDRMNPTLSNAFKLLSGAILLGAIFCFAAFWSRNLYGFIALFAVGELFVFATQAPVNFVCLRCIEPSLRALSMAFSTVSIHIFGDVPSSPIVGVIQDHLDNWRVTSLILTSILFLASAIWFVGIFLKGEEKFNKDIEGQAADNNSNLTPLPEKQY
;
A
#
# COMPACT_ATOMS: atom_id res chain seq x y z
N MET A 1 -0.73 4.29 -6.29
CA MET A 1 -1.46 5.19 -5.36
C MET A 1 -1.69 6.51 -6.08
N CYS A 2 -2.93 6.88 -6.43
CA CYS A 2 -3.25 8.14 -7.15
C CYS A 2 -3.37 9.36 -6.21
N ILE A 3 -2.87 9.23 -4.98
CA ILE A 3 -2.98 10.20 -3.90
C ILE A 3 -2.40 11.59 -4.28
N PRO A 4 -1.23 11.70 -4.96
CA PRO A 4 -0.67 12.99 -5.32
C PRO A 4 -1.59 13.81 -6.25
N THR A 5 -2.18 13.17 -7.25
CA THR A 5 -3.07 13.83 -8.21
C THR A 5 -4.36 14.31 -7.54
N GLY A 6 -4.94 13.50 -6.65
CA GLY A 6 -6.16 13.86 -5.93
C GLY A 6 -5.97 15.07 -5.00
N ILE A 7 -4.89 15.07 -4.20
CA ILE A 7 -4.55 16.20 -3.32
C ILE A 7 -4.30 17.46 -4.13
N ALA A 8 -3.54 17.35 -5.22
CA ALA A 8 -3.18 18.49 -6.04
C ALA A 8 -4.38 19.08 -6.79
N LEU A 9 -5.30 18.24 -7.29
CA LEU A 9 -6.61 18.69 -7.79
C LEU A 9 -7.43 19.37 -6.68
N GLY A 10 -7.34 18.88 -5.44
CA GLY A 10 -7.94 19.51 -4.26
C GLY A 10 -7.44 20.94 -4.03
N TYR A 11 -6.12 21.21 -4.10
CA TYR A 11 -5.59 22.58 -3.99
C TYR A 11 -6.11 23.51 -5.07
N VAL A 12 -6.04 23.06 -6.33
CA VAL A 12 -6.50 23.87 -7.47
C VAL A 12 -7.99 24.15 -7.35
N TYR A 13 -8.78 23.12 -7.03
CA TYR A 13 -10.22 23.25 -6.82
C TYR A 13 -10.56 24.16 -5.64
N GLY A 14 -9.93 23.97 -4.49
CA GLY A 14 -10.15 24.79 -3.30
C GLY A 14 -9.81 26.26 -3.54
N GLY A 15 -8.70 26.54 -4.23
CA GLY A 15 -8.30 27.89 -4.63
C GLY A 15 -9.32 28.55 -5.57
N LEU A 16 -9.85 27.83 -6.57
CA LEU A 16 -10.83 28.36 -7.51
C LEU A 16 -12.23 28.52 -6.90
N ALA A 17 -12.68 27.52 -6.13
CA ALA A 17 -14.01 27.48 -5.56
C ALA A 17 -14.17 28.48 -4.40
N GLY A 18 -13.12 28.66 -3.59
CA GLY A 18 -13.10 29.64 -2.51
C GLY A 18 -13.25 31.09 -3.00
N VAL A 19 -12.75 31.40 -4.20
CA VAL A 19 -12.82 32.75 -4.79
C VAL A 19 -14.11 32.96 -5.59
N ASN A 20 -14.56 31.96 -6.36
CA ASN A 20 -15.59 32.18 -7.40
C ASN A 20 -16.97 31.58 -7.09
N LEU A 21 -17.04 30.50 -6.31
CA LEU A 21 -18.26 29.67 -6.18
C LEU A 21 -18.79 29.63 -4.74
N GLY A 22 -17.97 29.95 -3.75
CA GLY A 22 -18.30 29.85 -2.34
C GLY A 22 -18.25 28.41 -1.82
N TRP A 23 -17.79 28.23 -0.58
CA TRP A 23 -17.49 26.93 0.00
C TRP A 23 -18.67 25.95 0.02
N ARG A 24 -19.91 26.44 0.19
CA ARG A 24 -21.10 25.56 0.21
C ARG A 24 -21.30 24.84 -1.13
N ILE A 25 -21.22 25.58 -2.24
CA ILE A 25 -21.36 25.00 -3.58
C ILE A 25 -20.18 24.06 -3.85
N ALA A 26 -18.99 24.42 -3.37
CA ALA A 26 -17.81 23.58 -3.51
C ALA A 26 -18.02 22.16 -2.95
N PHE A 27 -18.59 22.06 -1.74
CA PHE A 27 -18.89 20.76 -1.12
C PHE A 27 -20.01 19.98 -1.83
N PHE A 28 -21.04 20.67 -2.34
CA PHE A 28 -22.10 20.00 -3.11
C PHE A 28 -21.57 19.36 -4.40
N VAL A 29 -20.70 20.07 -5.12
CA VAL A 29 -20.07 19.56 -6.33
C VAL A 29 -19.21 18.31 -6.02
N GLU A 30 -18.44 18.34 -4.93
CA GLU A 30 -17.65 17.18 -4.49
C GLU A 30 -18.53 15.98 -4.16
N ALA A 31 -19.64 16.18 -3.43
CA ALA A 31 -20.59 15.12 -3.11
C ALA A 31 -21.21 14.49 -4.37
N VAL A 32 -21.56 15.31 -5.37
CA VAL A 32 -22.08 14.82 -6.65
C VAL A 32 -21.02 14.05 -7.43
N LEU A 33 -19.77 14.52 -7.46
CA LEU A 33 -18.65 13.83 -8.11
C LEU A 33 -18.33 12.47 -7.49
N MET A 34 -18.66 12.25 -6.21
CA MET A 34 -18.49 10.97 -5.53
C MET A 34 -19.58 9.94 -5.84
N LEU A 35 -20.77 10.36 -6.29
CA LEU A 35 -21.90 9.45 -6.55
C LEU A 35 -21.59 8.31 -7.52
N PRO A 36 -20.89 8.53 -8.66
CA PRO A 36 -20.52 7.44 -9.56
C PRO A 36 -19.68 6.37 -8.88
N PHE A 37 -18.75 6.74 -7.99
CA PHE A 37 -17.90 5.80 -7.27
C PHE A 37 -18.68 4.99 -6.22
N VAL A 38 -19.62 5.63 -5.53
CA VAL A 38 -20.53 4.96 -4.60
C VAL A 38 -21.39 3.94 -5.33
N ILE A 39 -22.01 4.34 -6.44
CA ILE A 39 -22.82 3.45 -7.29
C ILE A 39 -21.97 2.28 -7.80
N MET A 40 -20.75 2.56 -8.26
CA MET A 40 -19.80 1.55 -8.72
C MET A 40 -19.46 0.55 -7.60
N GLY A 41 -19.32 1.01 -6.36
CA GLY A 41 -19.09 0.16 -5.19
C GLY A 41 -20.23 -0.82 -4.90
N PHE A 42 -21.48 -0.47 -5.22
CA PHE A 42 -22.62 -1.39 -5.10
C PHE A 42 -22.75 -2.36 -6.29
N ILE A 43 -22.20 -2.01 -7.46
CA ILE A 43 -22.33 -2.81 -8.69
C ILE A 43 -21.17 -3.80 -8.87
N ILE A 44 -19.95 -3.43 -8.46
CA ILE A 44 -18.78 -4.28 -8.62
C ILE A 44 -18.88 -5.51 -7.71
N LYS A 45 -18.86 -6.70 -8.32
CA LYS A 45 -18.68 -7.96 -7.58
C LYS A 45 -17.35 -7.92 -6.81
N PRO A 46 -17.28 -8.45 -5.57
CA PRO A 46 -16.05 -8.46 -4.80
C PRO A 46 -14.91 -9.07 -5.61
N LEU A 47 -13.80 -8.34 -5.72
CA LEU A 47 -12.61 -8.76 -6.44
C LEU A 47 -12.06 -10.02 -5.77
N ASN A 48 -12.11 -11.15 -6.48
CA ASN A 48 -11.44 -12.39 -6.06
C ASN A 48 -9.93 -12.23 -6.24
N LEU A 49 -9.27 -11.70 -5.22
CA LEU A 49 -7.82 -11.58 -5.17
C LEU A 49 -7.22 -13.00 -5.06
N LYS A 50 -6.45 -13.42 -6.08
CA LYS A 50 -5.65 -14.67 -6.05
C LYS A 50 -4.83 -14.72 -4.76
N GLY A 51 -5.10 -15.69 -3.89
CA GLY A 51 -4.45 -15.86 -2.58
C GLY A 51 -5.42 -15.99 -1.41
N PHE A 52 -6.68 -15.60 -1.59
CA PHE A 52 -7.77 -15.98 -0.70
C PHE A 52 -8.45 -17.22 -1.29
N THR A 53 -8.20 -18.41 -0.74
CA THR A 53 -9.14 -19.52 -0.93
C THR A 53 -10.45 -19.11 -0.27
N PRO A 54 -11.55 -18.95 -1.02
CA PRO A 54 -12.85 -18.82 -0.40
C PRO A 54 -13.08 -20.06 0.45
N ALA A 55 -13.52 -19.88 1.70
CA ALA A 55 -13.96 -20.99 2.56
C ALA A 55 -15.11 -21.82 1.93
N GLU A 56 -15.61 -21.40 0.76
CA GLU A 56 -16.61 -22.11 -0.04
C GLU A 56 -16.02 -23.23 -0.90
N LEU A 57 -14.73 -23.21 -1.24
CA LEU A 57 -14.10 -24.28 -2.04
C LEU A 57 -13.72 -25.53 -1.22
N GLU A 58 -13.65 -25.43 0.11
CA GLU A 58 -13.46 -26.60 0.98
C GLU A 58 -14.76 -27.43 1.13
N LYS A 59 -15.91 -26.90 0.67
CA LYS A 59 -17.18 -27.63 0.62
C LYS A 59 -17.44 -28.35 -0.70
N ALA A 60 -16.54 -28.20 -1.69
CA ALA A 60 -16.74 -28.73 -3.03
C ALA A 60 -15.51 -29.53 -3.49
N SER A 61 -15.22 -30.63 -2.80
CA SER A 61 -14.49 -31.75 -3.41
C SER A 61 -15.29 -33.03 -3.16
N PRO A 62 -16.00 -33.57 -4.17
CA PRO A 62 -16.49 -34.93 -4.09
C PRO A 62 -15.27 -35.86 -4.09
N SER A 63 -15.13 -36.65 -3.03
CA SER A 63 -14.19 -37.75 -2.97
C SER A 63 -14.66 -38.85 -3.93
N GLU A 64 -14.01 -38.96 -5.09
CA GLU A 64 -14.00 -40.19 -5.88
C GLU A 64 -12.55 -40.70 -5.90
N GLU A 65 -12.30 -41.91 -5.38
CA GLU A 65 -12.29 -43.11 -6.23
C GLU A 65 -11.83 -44.38 -5.47
N ARG A 66 -12.39 -45.52 -5.89
CA ARG A 66 -11.97 -46.95 -5.72
C ARG A 66 -12.55 -47.66 -4.50
N LEU A 67 -13.18 -48.84 -4.59
CA LEU A 67 -13.19 -49.94 -5.58
C LEU A 67 -14.46 -50.77 -5.24
N GLY A 68 -15.39 -51.13 -6.14
CA GLY A 68 -15.29 -52.22 -7.12
C GLY A 68 -15.93 -53.53 -6.61
N SER A 69 -17.09 -53.92 -7.21
CA SER A 69 -17.75 -55.25 -7.25
C SER A 69 -18.17 -55.90 -5.92
N GLU A 70 -19.31 -56.56 -5.71
CA GLU A 70 -20.07 -57.48 -6.58
C GLU A 70 -21.36 -57.97 -5.83
N VAL A 71 -22.37 -58.41 -6.58
CA VAL A 71 -23.48 -59.35 -6.23
C VAL A 71 -24.67 -58.88 -5.34
N GLU A 72 -25.79 -58.61 -6.03
CA GLU A 72 -27.10 -59.32 -5.98
C GLU A 72 -27.63 -59.91 -4.64
N GLY A 73 -28.92 -59.67 -4.36
CA GLY A 73 -29.77 -60.66 -3.66
C GLY A 73 -30.38 -60.29 -2.31
N LYS A 74 -31.63 -59.81 -2.38
CA LYS A 74 -32.79 -60.04 -1.50
C LYS A 74 -32.68 -61.18 -0.44
N GLU A 75 -33.05 -60.86 0.81
CA GLU A 75 -33.99 -61.53 1.75
C GLU A 75 -33.55 -61.38 3.22
N VAL A 76 -34.30 -60.63 4.03
CA VAL A 76 -35.30 -61.09 5.03
C VAL A 76 -34.72 -62.02 6.11
N GLY A 77 -34.68 -61.52 7.34
CA GLY A 77 -34.32 -62.29 8.53
C GLY A 77 -34.55 -61.50 9.82
N MET A 78 -35.81 -61.38 10.22
CA MET A 78 -36.23 -61.00 11.56
C MET A 78 -35.97 -62.18 12.51
N LEU A 79 -35.29 -61.98 13.65
CA LEU A 79 -35.78 -62.29 15.02
C LEU A 79 -34.67 -62.45 16.07
N ALA A 80 -34.90 -61.72 17.16
CA ALA A 80 -34.72 -62.08 18.58
C ALA A 80 -33.32 -62.15 19.21
N GLY A 81 -33.15 -61.38 20.29
CA GLY A 81 -32.16 -61.69 21.32
C GLY A 81 -31.72 -60.56 22.25
N ASN A 82 -32.61 -60.16 23.17
CA ASN A 82 -32.37 -59.79 24.57
C ASN A 82 -31.38 -58.68 25.04
N GLU A 83 -31.95 -57.89 25.96
CA GLU A 83 -31.39 -57.41 27.24
C GLU A 83 -30.48 -56.17 27.34
N LYS A 84 -31.11 -55.12 27.90
CA LYS A 84 -30.70 -54.30 29.06
C LYS A 84 -29.20 -53.96 29.22
N ASN A 85 -28.89 -52.66 29.18
CA ASN A 85 -28.61 -51.90 30.41
C ASN A 85 -28.42 -50.40 30.11
N ASN A 86 -28.92 -49.59 31.04
CA ASN A 86 -28.65 -48.17 31.16
C ASN A 86 -27.15 -47.92 31.33
N ASP A 87 -26.59 -46.92 30.66
CA ASP A 87 -25.94 -45.83 31.39
C ASP A 87 -25.66 -44.59 30.52
N SER A 88 -26.11 -43.47 31.07
CA SER A 88 -25.63 -42.10 30.93
C SER A 88 -24.59 -41.75 29.85
N SER A 89 -24.98 -40.88 28.91
CA SER A 89 -24.26 -39.61 28.72
C SER A 89 -25.13 -38.62 27.93
N LEU A 90 -25.47 -37.54 28.64
CA LEU A 90 -26.09 -36.33 28.14
C LEU A 90 -25.46 -35.84 26.83
N ASP A 91 -26.35 -35.59 25.88
CA ASP A 91 -26.26 -34.64 24.78
C ASP A 91 -25.12 -33.62 24.91
N LYS A 92 -24.15 -33.70 23.98
CA LYS A 92 -23.35 -32.55 23.58
C LYS A 92 -23.71 -32.16 22.15
N THR A 93 -24.75 -31.34 22.10
CA THR A 93 -25.21 -30.55 20.96
C THR A 93 -24.04 -29.73 20.36
N PRO A 94 -23.95 -29.55 19.02
CA PRO A 94 -22.87 -28.82 18.37
C PRO A 94 -23.07 -27.29 18.49
N LEU A 95 -22.90 -26.73 19.69
CA LEU A 95 -23.05 -25.30 19.98
C LEU A 95 -21.71 -24.58 20.24
N ALA A 96 -20.59 -25.10 19.71
CA ALA A 96 -19.25 -24.53 19.92
C ALA A 96 -18.55 -24.04 18.63
N LYS A 97 -19.12 -24.27 17.44
CA LYS A 97 -18.44 -24.00 16.16
C LYS A 97 -18.49 -22.54 15.69
N ASP A 98 -19.36 -21.69 16.25
CA ASP A 98 -19.54 -20.32 15.75
C ASP A 98 -18.74 -19.26 16.51
N LYS A 99 -18.48 -19.45 17.82
CA LYS A 99 -17.61 -18.56 18.61
C LYS A 99 -16.11 -18.76 18.32
N ALA A 100 -15.72 -19.90 17.75
CA ALA A 100 -14.32 -20.22 17.42
C ALA A 100 -13.83 -19.51 16.14
N LYS A 101 -14.73 -19.11 15.22
CA LYS A 101 -14.38 -18.46 13.97
C LYS A 101 -13.71 -17.07 14.13
N PRO A 102 -14.26 -16.11 14.90
CA PRO A 102 -13.64 -14.79 15.03
C PRO A 102 -12.28 -14.84 15.76
N LEU A 103 -12.16 -15.71 16.77
CA LEU A 103 -10.93 -15.86 17.55
C LEU A 103 -9.78 -16.45 16.71
N ASN A 104 -10.10 -17.40 15.82
CA ASN A 104 -9.15 -17.99 14.88
C ASN A 104 -8.72 -16.99 13.79
N GLN A 105 -9.64 -16.14 13.30
CA GLN A 105 -9.31 -15.09 12.33
C GLN A 105 -8.40 -14.02 12.93
N PHE A 106 -8.67 -13.56 14.15
CA PHE A 106 -7.82 -12.59 14.85
C PHE A 106 -6.42 -13.14 15.13
N THR A 107 -6.35 -14.40 15.55
CA THR A 107 -5.07 -15.10 15.77
C THR A 107 -4.27 -15.24 14.47
N ARG A 108 -4.94 -15.57 13.36
CA ARG A 108 -4.30 -15.64 12.03
C ARG A 108 -3.80 -14.28 11.57
N PHE A 109 -4.63 -13.23 11.68
CA PHE A 109 -4.25 -11.86 11.38
C PHE A 109 -3.01 -11.43 12.16
N TRP A 110 -2.98 -11.69 13.47
CA TRP A 110 -1.83 -11.33 14.30
C TRP A 110 -0.56 -12.11 13.94
N LYS A 111 -0.69 -13.37 13.54
CA LYS A 111 0.42 -14.18 13.03
C LYS A 111 0.98 -13.58 11.73
N ASP A 112 0.10 -13.23 10.80
CA ASP A 112 0.45 -12.64 9.51
C ASP A 112 1.10 -11.25 9.70
N LEU A 113 0.56 -10.43 10.59
CA LEU A 113 1.13 -9.14 10.97
C LEU A 113 2.51 -9.31 11.62
N ARG A 114 2.68 -10.28 12.52
CA ARG A 114 3.98 -10.57 13.13
C ARG A 114 5.01 -11.04 12.11
N ALA A 115 4.59 -11.82 11.11
CA ALA A 115 5.48 -12.22 10.01
C ALA A 115 5.92 -10.99 9.20
N LEU A 116 4.97 -10.11 8.85
CA LEU A 116 5.24 -8.85 8.15
C LEU A 116 6.21 -7.95 8.93
N LEU A 117 6.00 -7.79 10.24
CA LEU A 117 6.86 -6.98 11.12
C LEU A 117 8.24 -7.60 11.39
N ARG A 118 8.48 -8.86 10.98
CA ARG A 118 9.82 -9.48 11.04
C ARG A 118 10.62 -9.29 9.76
N GLU A 119 9.96 -8.91 8.66
CA GLU A 119 10.63 -8.65 7.39
C GLU A 119 11.36 -7.30 7.43
N LYS A 120 12.69 -7.37 7.58
CA LYS A 120 13.56 -6.20 7.72
C LYS A 120 13.46 -5.26 6.51
N VAL A 121 13.38 -5.83 5.31
CA VAL A 121 13.22 -5.07 4.07
C VAL A 121 11.94 -4.25 4.07
N PHE A 122 10.83 -4.87 4.50
CA PHE A 122 9.54 -4.21 4.61
C PHE A 122 9.59 -3.06 5.63
N LEU A 123 10.11 -3.33 6.84
CA LEU A 123 10.22 -2.32 7.89
C LEU A 123 11.07 -1.12 7.47
N THR A 124 12.23 -1.35 6.86
CA THR A 124 13.09 -0.26 6.37
C THR A 124 12.38 0.56 5.29
N ASN A 125 11.64 -0.08 4.39
CA ASN A 125 10.84 0.63 3.39
C ASN A 125 9.76 1.50 4.03
N VAL A 126 8.99 0.95 4.99
CA VAL A 126 7.93 1.67 5.69
C VAL A 126 8.49 2.83 6.52
N LEU A 127 9.60 2.66 7.23
CA LEU A 127 10.23 3.72 8.01
C LEU A 127 10.68 4.90 7.13
N GLY A 128 11.33 4.60 5.99
CA GLY A 128 11.69 5.63 5.01
C GLY A 128 10.44 6.34 4.46
N TYR A 129 9.38 5.57 4.20
CA TYR A 129 8.14 6.10 3.66
C TYR A 129 7.35 6.94 4.68
N VAL A 130 7.43 6.62 5.98
CA VAL A 130 6.88 7.45 7.07
C VAL A 130 7.62 8.78 7.15
N ALA A 131 8.96 8.77 7.18
CA ALA A 131 9.75 10.00 7.21
C ALA A 131 9.51 10.87 5.97
N TYR A 132 9.39 10.26 4.80
CA TYR A 132 8.96 10.92 3.57
C TYR A 132 7.58 11.57 3.72
N ASN A 133 6.56 10.81 4.12
CA ASN A 133 5.18 11.32 4.22
C ASN A 133 5.01 12.36 5.33
N PHE A 134 5.85 12.33 6.37
CA PHE A 134 5.89 13.39 7.36
C PHE A 134 6.15 14.76 6.70
N VAL A 135 7.10 14.82 5.75
CA VAL A 135 7.42 16.07 5.05
C VAL A 135 6.31 16.45 4.06
N ILE A 136 5.85 15.50 3.26
CA ILE A 136 4.83 15.76 2.24
C ILE A 136 3.49 16.15 2.87
N GLY A 137 3.10 15.50 3.97
CA GLY A 137 1.91 15.84 4.76
C GLY A 137 1.96 17.27 5.26
N ALA A 138 3.03 17.65 5.95
CA ALA A 138 3.18 19.02 6.44
C ALA A 138 3.26 20.05 5.30
N TYR A 139 3.89 19.75 4.17
CA TYR A 139 3.88 20.65 3.01
C TYR A 139 2.54 20.80 2.35
N SER A 140 1.74 19.74 2.29
CA SER A 140 0.38 19.87 1.79
C SER A 140 -0.36 20.92 2.64
N TYR A 141 -0.32 20.84 3.96
CA TYR A 141 -1.08 21.76 4.79
C TYR A 141 -0.45 23.17 4.87
N TRP A 142 0.85 23.25 5.12
CA TRP A 142 1.54 24.51 5.41
C TRP A 142 2.32 25.11 4.24
N GLY A 143 2.56 24.36 3.16
CA GLY A 143 3.37 24.79 2.01
C GLY A 143 2.89 26.11 1.40
N PRO A 144 1.61 26.28 1.06
CA PRO A 144 1.10 27.55 0.54
C PRO A 144 1.28 28.71 1.52
N LYS A 145 1.05 28.48 2.82
CA LYS A 145 1.24 29.51 3.87
C LYS A 145 2.71 29.90 4.02
N ALA A 146 3.63 28.94 3.95
CA ALA A 146 5.06 29.20 3.93
C ALA A 146 5.47 29.98 2.67
N GLY A 147 4.92 29.63 1.51
CA GLY A 147 5.12 30.36 0.25
C GLY A 147 4.65 31.81 0.32
N TYR A 148 3.48 32.05 0.91
CA TYR A 148 2.96 33.38 1.17
C TYR A 148 3.85 34.15 2.17
N GLY A 149 4.23 33.51 3.29
CA GLY A 149 5.01 34.13 4.36
C GLY A 149 6.46 34.46 3.98
N ILE A 150 7.09 33.65 3.13
CA ILE A 150 8.50 33.85 2.73
C ILE A 150 8.61 34.74 1.48
N TYR A 151 7.72 34.58 0.50
CA TYR A 151 7.85 35.19 -0.83
C TYR A 151 6.71 36.13 -1.22
N HIS A 152 5.75 36.40 -0.33
CA HIS A 152 4.56 37.22 -0.60
C HIS A 152 3.77 36.76 -1.84
N MET A 153 3.71 35.45 -2.03
CA MET A 153 3.08 34.83 -3.20
C MET A 153 1.55 34.97 -3.12
N LYS A 154 0.94 35.80 -3.98
CA LYS A 154 -0.51 36.09 -3.96
C LYS A 154 -1.40 34.86 -4.24
N ASN A 155 -0.92 33.91 -5.05
CA ASN A 155 -1.67 32.75 -5.52
C ASN A 155 -0.99 31.43 -5.08
N ALA A 156 -0.54 31.37 -3.83
CA ALA A 156 0.28 30.26 -3.33
C ALA A 156 -0.38 28.90 -3.50
N ASP A 157 -1.67 28.77 -3.18
CA ASP A 157 -2.40 27.49 -3.31
C ASP A 157 -2.44 26.99 -4.76
N MET A 158 -2.64 27.89 -5.73
CA MET A 158 -2.65 27.53 -7.15
C MET A 158 -1.25 27.14 -7.66
N VAL A 159 -0.21 27.85 -7.25
CA VAL A 159 1.17 27.54 -7.67
C VAL A 159 1.63 26.21 -7.07
N PHE A 160 1.47 26.02 -5.76
CA PHE A 160 1.81 24.75 -5.10
C PHE A 160 0.99 23.59 -5.65
N GLY A 161 -0.33 23.74 -5.77
CA GLY A 161 -1.21 22.73 -6.33
C GLY A 161 -0.85 22.39 -7.79
N GLY A 162 -0.65 23.39 -8.64
CA GLY A 162 -0.30 23.21 -10.05
C GLY A 162 1.06 22.51 -10.23
N MET A 163 2.07 22.93 -9.47
CA MET A 163 3.37 22.25 -9.46
C MET A 163 3.22 20.80 -9.00
N THR A 164 2.50 20.56 -7.91
CA THR A 164 2.30 19.21 -7.36
C THR A 164 1.57 18.30 -8.36
N VAL A 165 0.58 18.80 -9.11
CA VAL A 165 -0.09 18.00 -10.17
C VAL A 165 0.94 17.57 -11.22
N ILE A 166 1.66 18.54 -11.78
CA ILE A 166 2.58 18.30 -12.90
C ILE A 166 3.74 17.41 -12.45
N CYS A 167 4.42 17.81 -11.38
CA CYS A 167 5.57 17.08 -10.83
C CYS A 167 5.16 15.72 -10.27
N GLY A 168 3.97 15.62 -9.66
CA GLY A 168 3.43 14.38 -9.14
C GLY A 168 3.20 13.32 -10.23
N ILE A 169 2.57 13.71 -11.33
CA ILE A 169 2.33 12.82 -12.48
C ILE A 169 3.66 12.45 -13.15
N LEU A 170 4.45 13.46 -13.54
CA LEU A 170 5.69 13.24 -14.28
C LEU A 170 6.72 12.48 -13.44
N GLY A 171 6.89 12.86 -12.17
CA GLY A 171 7.77 12.19 -11.23
C GLY A 171 7.39 10.73 -11.04
N THR A 172 6.11 10.44 -10.75
CA THR A 172 5.64 9.06 -10.54
C THR A 172 5.89 8.16 -11.75
N ILE A 173 5.59 8.66 -12.96
CA ILE A 173 5.84 7.93 -14.21
C ILE A 173 7.34 7.73 -14.42
N ALA A 174 8.14 8.78 -14.26
CA ALA A 174 9.59 8.71 -14.42
C ALA A 174 10.21 7.70 -13.43
N GLY A 175 9.78 7.70 -12.18
CA GLY A 175 10.23 6.76 -11.16
C GLY A 175 9.98 5.30 -11.52
N GLY A 176 8.79 4.99 -12.04
CA GLY A 176 8.46 3.65 -12.54
C GLY A 176 9.33 3.26 -13.74
N LEU A 177 9.42 4.13 -14.75
CA LEU A 177 10.20 3.89 -15.96
C LEU A 177 11.70 3.74 -15.69
N VAL A 178 12.24 4.48 -14.71
CA VAL A 178 13.64 4.37 -14.31
C VAL A 178 13.87 3.04 -13.57
N LEU A 179 12.96 2.64 -12.68
CA LEU A 179 13.07 1.35 -12.00
C LEU A 179 13.05 0.18 -12.99
N ASP A 180 12.15 0.22 -13.97
CA ASP A 180 12.04 -0.81 -15.01
C ASP A 180 13.33 -0.89 -15.85
N ARG A 181 13.92 0.27 -16.17
CA ARG A 181 15.21 0.34 -16.88
C ARG A 181 16.41 -0.14 -16.06
N MET A 182 16.36 0.01 -14.73
CA MET A 182 17.44 -0.42 -13.83
C MET A 182 17.45 -1.93 -13.55
N ASN A 183 16.54 -2.70 -14.16
CA ASN A 183 16.09 -4.01 -13.71
C ASN A 183 15.41 -3.94 -12.33
N PRO A 184 14.13 -4.31 -12.22
CA PRO A 184 13.34 -4.13 -11.01
C PRO A 184 13.69 -5.18 -9.95
N THR A 185 14.80 -4.96 -9.25
CA THR A 185 15.24 -5.73 -8.08
C THR A 185 15.03 -4.93 -6.80
N LEU A 186 14.98 -5.60 -5.64
CA LEU A 186 14.85 -4.91 -4.35
C LEU A 186 15.99 -3.91 -4.11
N SER A 187 17.23 -4.29 -4.40
CA SER A 187 18.39 -3.42 -4.22
C SER A 187 18.32 -2.18 -5.12
N ASN A 188 17.93 -2.34 -6.39
CA ASN A 188 17.82 -1.21 -7.31
C ASN A 188 16.67 -0.28 -6.96
N ALA A 189 15.55 -0.81 -6.45
CA ALA A 189 14.47 0.01 -5.91
C ALA A 189 14.95 0.88 -4.74
N PHE A 190 15.72 0.34 -3.79
CA PHE A 190 16.28 1.15 -2.69
C PHE A 190 17.33 2.17 -3.16
N LYS A 191 18.17 1.82 -4.15
CA LYS A 191 19.11 2.79 -4.75
C LYS A 191 18.36 3.97 -5.36
N LEU A 192 17.28 3.69 -6.10
CA LEU A 192 16.44 4.72 -6.69
C LEU A 192 15.72 5.55 -5.63
N LEU A 193 15.12 4.92 -4.62
CA LEU A 193 14.48 5.62 -3.49
C LEU A 193 15.45 6.56 -2.77
N SER A 194 16.61 6.04 -2.37
CA SER A 194 17.62 6.80 -1.64
C SER A 194 18.17 7.96 -2.49
N GLY A 195 18.55 7.68 -3.74
CA GLY A 195 19.13 8.68 -4.65
C GLY A 195 18.14 9.76 -5.06
N ALA A 196 16.91 9.39 -5.42
CA ALA A 196 15.87 10.35 -5.77
C ALA A 196 15.57 11.27 -4.58
N ILE A 197 15.45 10.73 -3.37
CA ILE A 197 15.10 11.55 -2.19
C ILE A 197 16.26 12.39 -1.72
N LEU A 198 17.51 11.93 -1.89
CA LEU A 198 18.68 12.77 -1.65
C LEU A 198 18.68 13.99 -2.56
N LEU A 199 18.48 13.78 -3.87
CA LEU A 199 18.41 14.88 -4.84
C LEU A 199 17.19 15.78 -4.57
N GLY A 200 16.02 15.18 -4.33
CA GLY A 200 14.80 15.90 -3.96
C GLY A 200 15.00 16.77 -2.72
N ALA A 201 15.64 16.24 -1.67
CA ALA A 201 15.97 16.97 -0.46
C ALA A 201 16.91 18.15 -0.74
N ILE A 202 17.97 17.95 -1.52
CA ILE A 202 18.93 19.00 -1.89
C ILE A 202 18.20 20.13 -2.64
N PHE A 203 17.39 19.80 -3.65
CA PHE A 203 16.68 20.80 -4.45
C PHE A 203 15.60 21.53 -3.64
N CYS A 204 14.80 20.82 -2.84
CA CYS A 204 13.79 21.45 -1.98
C CYS A 204 14.44 22.33 -0.90
N PHE A 205 15.57 21.90 -0.31
CA PHE A 205 16.28 22.69 0.70
C PHE A 205 16.87 23.94 0.07
N ALA A 206 17.51 23.80 -1.10
CA ALA A 206 18.01 24.93 -1.87
C ALA A 206 16.88 25.89 -2.31
N ALA A 207 15.69 25.37 -2.60
CA ALA A 207 14.53 26.19 -2.93
C ALA A 207 14.14 27.09 -1.76
N PHE A 208 13.94 26.53 -0.56
CA PHE A 208 13.66 27.34 0.63
C PHE A 208 14.85 28.22 1.05
N TRP A 209 16.06 27.89 0.61
CA TRP A 209 17.24 28.75 0.78
C TRP A 209 17.29 29.93 -0.20
N SER A 210 16.67 29.83 -1.38
CA SER A 210 16.64 30.90 -2.39
C SER A 210 15.88 32.14 -1.93
N ARG A 211 16.46 33.34 -2.03
CA ARG A 211 15.75 34.59 -1.67
C ARG A 211 14.78 35.07 -2.76
N ASN A 212 14.85 34.50 -3.96
CA ASN A 212 14.03 34.87 -5.10
C ASN A 212 12.90 33.85 -5.31
N LEU A 213 11.67 34.35 -5.47
CA LEU A 213 10.47 33.56 -5.78
C LEU A 213 10.64 32.67 -7.02
N TYR A 214 11.21 33.19 -8.11
CA TYR A 214 11.40 32.40 -9.34
C TYR A 214 12.44 31.29 -9.13
N GLY A 215 13.50 31.58 -8.34
CA GLY A 215 14.48 30.59 -7.94
C GLY A 215 13.88 29.51 -7.04
N PHE A 216 12.99 29.89 -6.11
CA PHE A 216 12.23 28.94 -5.30
C PHE A 216 11.38 28.03 -6.18
N ILE A 217 10.54 28.59 -7.06
CA ILE A 217 9.64 27.81 -7.94
C ILE A 217 10.43 26.80 -8.79
N ALA A 218 11.51 27.25 -9.45
CA ALA A 218 12.31 26.39 -10.31
C ALA A 218 12.98 25.24 -9.54
N LEU A 219 13.64 25.54 -8.42
CA LEU A 219 14.31 24.51 -7.61
C LEU A 219 13.32 23.58 -6.92
N PHE A 220 12.19 24.12 -6.43
CA PHE A 220 11.16 23.34 -5.77
C PHE A 220 10.48 22.39 -6.75
N ALA A 221 10.18 22.82 -7.97
CA ALA A 221 9.61 21.94 -9.01
C ALA A 221 10.56 20.78 -9.37
N VAL A 222 11.87 21.03 -9.49
CA VAL A 222 12.86 19.97 -9.71
C VAL A 222 12.92 19.03 -8.50
N GLY A 223 12.90 19.58 -7.28
CA GLY A 223 12.85 18.78 -6.06
C GLY A 223 11.61 17.90 -5.98
N GLU A 224 10.43 18.43 -6.29
CA GLU A 224 9.16 17.71 -6.33
C GLU A 224 9.18 16.55 -7.34
N LEU A 225 9.76 16.74 -8.54
CA LEU A 225 9.89 15.67 -9.52
C LEU A 225 10.64 14.45 -8.95
N PHE A 226 11.75 14.69 -8.24
CA PHE A 226 12.52 13.64 -7.60
C PHE A 226 11.79 13.03 -6.40
N VAL A 227 11.13 13.86 -5.58
CA VAL A 227 10.31 13.42 -4.46
C VAL A 227 9.22 12.45 -4.93
N PHE A 228 8.49 12.80 -6.00
CA PHE A 228 7.43 11.96 -6.55
C PHE A 228 7.92 10.77 -7.38
N ALA A 229 9.19 10.74 -7.81
CA ALA A 229 9.79 9.56 -8.43
C ALA A 229 9.86 8.33 -7.50
N THR A 230 9.61 8.49 -6.21
CA THR A 230 9.59 7.38 -5.25
C THR A 230 8.30 6.57 -5.23
N GLN A 231 7.22 7.08 -5.82
CA GLN A 231 5.88 6.50 -5.68
C GLN A 231 5.77 5.07 -6.26
N ALA A 232 6.41 4.79 -7.40
CA ALA A 232 6.42 3.45 -7.95
C ALA A 232 7.40 2.52 -7.20
N PRO A 233 8.67 2.90 -6.96
CA PRO A 233 9.63 2.06 -6.23
C PRO A 233 9.21 1.67 -4.81
N VAL A 234 8.60 2.57 -4.04
CA VAL A 234 8.19 2.26 -2.66
C VAL A 234 7.11 1.18 -2.62
N ASN A 235 6.16 1.23 -3.55
CA ASN A 235 5.09 0.25 -3.69
C ASN A 235 5.63 -1.07 -4.25
N PHE A 236 6.59 -1.00 -5.18
CA PHE A 236 7.30 -2.17 -5.67
C PHE A 236 7.94 -2.94 -4.51
N VAL A 237 8.69 -2.26 -3.63
CA VAL A 237 9.32 -2.91 -2.47
C VAL A 237 8.26 -3.52 -1.54
N CYS A 238 7.19 -2.80 -1.20
CA CYS A 238 6.09 -3.34 -0.37
C CYS A 238 5.50 -4.64 -0.93
N LEU A 239 5.33 -4.77 -2.24
CA LEU A 239 4.75 -5.97 -2.84
C LEU A 239 5.77 -7.10 -3.00
N ARG A 240 7.05 -6.75 -3.18
CA ARG A 240 8.09 -7.67 -3.61
C ARG A 240 8.85 -8.34 -2.47
N CYS A 241 8.97 -7.66 -1.34
CA CYS A 241 9.71 -8.18 -0.18
C CYS A 241 8.95 -9.22 0.65
N ILE A 242 7.71 -9.54 0.28
CA ILE A 242 6.81 -10.40 1.04
C ILE A 242 6.09 -11.42 0.15
N GLU A 243 5.54 -12.44 0.80
CA GLU A 243 4.79 -13.51 0.15
C GLU A 243 3.48 -13.00 -0.47
N PRO A 244 3.02 -13.60 -1.60
CA PRO A 244 1.82 -13.17 -2.30
C PRO A 244 0.56 -13.04 -1.42
N SER A 245 0.38 -13.97 -0.47
CA SER A 245 -0.75 -13.99 0.46
C SER A 245 -0.78 -12.79 1.43
N LEU A 246 0.37 -12.17 1.70
CA LEU A 246 0.53 -11.05 2.62
C LEU A 246 0.54 -9.68 1.92
N ARG A 247 0.47 -9.62 0.59
CA ARG A 247 0.60 -8.37 -0.20
C ARG A 247 -0.45 -7.33 0.13
N ALA A 248 -1.70 -7.74 0.25
CA ALA A 248 -2.78 -6.84 0.66
C ALA A 248 -2.54 -6.28 2.06
N LEU A 249 -2.12 -7.13 3.00
CA LEU A 249 -1.83 -6.73 4.37
C LEU A 249 -0.64 -5.77 4.45
N SER A 250 0.43 -6.02 3.69
CA SER A 250 1.60 -5.14 3.61
C SER A 250 1.24 -3.75 3.09
N MET A 251 0.47 -3.68 2.00
CA MET A 251 0.00 -2.39 1.47
C MET A 251 -0.87 -1.67 2.49
N ALA A 252 -1.85 -2.35 3.10
CA ALA A 252 -2.72 -1.77 4.12
C ALA A 252 -1.92 -1.25 5.33
N PHE A 253 -0.98 -2.06 5.84
CA PHE A 253 -0.15 -1.68 6.98
C PHE A 253 0.78 -0.51 6.65
N SER A 254 1.35 -0.48 5.44
CA SER A 254 2.18 0.65 5.00
C SER A 254 1.36 1.95 4.96
N THR A 255 0.14 1.92 4.44
CA THR A 255 -0.78 3.06 4.41
C THR A 255 -1.17 3.52 5.81
N VAL A 256 -1.53 2.60 6.70
CA VAL A 256 -1.84 2.95 8.10
C VAL A 256 -0.63 3.56 8.79
N SER A 257 0.57 3.02 8.54
CA SER A 257 1.80 3.52 9.15
C SER A 257 2.15 4.95 8.72
N ILE A 258 2.04 5.26 7.42
CA ILE A 258 2.30 6.62 6.93
C ILE A 258 1.29 7.63 7.46
N HIS A 259 0.06 7.21 7.75
CA HIS A 259 -0.94 8.08 8.35
C HIS A 259 -0.71 8.30 9.84
N ILE A 260 -0.54 7.23 10.61
CA ILE A 260 -0.37 7.34 12.07
C ILE A 260 0.93 8.06 12.43
N PHE A 261 2.01 7.80 11.69
CA PHE A 261 3.35 8.28 12.06
C PHE A 261 3.91 9.36 11.13
N GLY A 262 3.30 9.56 9.96
CA GLY A 262 3.77 10.50 8.94
C GLY A 262 2.89 11.73 8.84
N ASP A 263 1.97 11.74 7.88
CA ASP A 263 1.28 12.95 7.43
C ASP A 263 0.33 13.57 8.48
N VAL A 264 -0.47 12.76 9.19
CA VAL A 264 -1.42 13.26 10.21
C VAL A 264 -0.72 13.99 11.37
N PRO A 265 0.29 13.41 12.06
CA PRO A 265 0.96 14.12 13.15
C PRO A 265 1.88 15.25 12.67
N SER A 266 2.34 15.21 11.42
CA SER A 266 3.31 16.20 10.91
C SER A 266 2.78 17.63 10.93
N SER A 267 1.53 17.86 10.49
CA SER A 267 0.98 19.21 10.38
C SER A 267 0.82 19.91 11.74
N PRO A 268 0.23 19.27 12.78
CA PRO A 268 0.22 19.84 14.13
C PRO A 268 1.62 20.11 14.69
N ILE A 269 2.56 19.17 14.52
CA ILE A 269 3.93 19.32 15.04
C ILE A 269 4.64 20.51 14.38
N VAL A 270 4.54 20.64 13.06
CA VAL A 270 5.12 21.76 12.31
C VAL A 270 4.44 23.08 12.68
N GLY A 271 3.14 23.08 12.95
CA GLY A 271 2.42 24.25 13.46
C GLY A 271 3.00 24.72 14.79
N VAL A 272 3.19 23.81 15.75
CA VAL A 272 3.82 24.13 17.05
C VAL A 272 5.24 24.65 16.85
N ILE A 273 6.05 24.03 15.98
CA ILE A 273 7.41 24.50 15.70
C ILE A 273 7.37 25.92 15.10
N GLN A 274 6.46 26.17 14.17
CA GLN A 274 6.28 27.49 13.57
C GLN A 274 5.90 28.55 14.60
N ASP A 275 4.97 28.25 15.51
CA ASP A 275 4.51 29.20 16.52
C ASP A 275 5.63 29.60 17.50
N HIS A 276 6.61 28.71 17.74
CA HIS A 276 7.78 29.02 18.57
C HIS A 276 8.88 29.78 17.82
N LEU A 277 9.10 29.46 16.54
CA LEU A 277 10.18 30.06 15.74
C LEU A 277 9.77 31.38 15.07
N ASP A 278 8.47 31.57 14.82
CA ASP A 278 7.85 32.66 14.05
C ASP A 278 8.58 32.95 12.72
N ASN A 279 9.13 31.91 12.09
CA ASN A 279 9.94 32.05 10.89
C ASN A 279 9.72 30.87 9.94
N TRP A 280 8.84 31.09 8.96
CA TRP A 280 8.48 30.08 7.96
C TRP A 280 9.67 29.50 7.21
N ARG A 281 10.73 30.29 7.02
CA ARG A 281 11.92 29.84 6.31
C ARG A 281 12.71 28.82 7.12
N VAL A 282 12.94 29.11 8.40
CA VAL A 282 13.63 28.18 9.30
C VAL A 282 12.79 26.93 9.51
N THR A 283 11.50 27.07 9.76
CA THR A 283 10.55 25.96 9.89
C THR A 283 10.55 25.05 8.66
N SER A 284 10.49 25.64 7.46
CA SER A 284 10.48 24.85 6.21
C SER A 284 11.82 24.14 5.97
N LEU A 285 12.95 24.75 6.33
CA LEU A 285 14.27 24.11 6.21
C LEU A 285 14.44 22.95 7.20
N ILE A 286 13.96 23.09 8.45
CA ILE A 286 13.94 22.01 9.43
C ILE A 286 13.08 20.84 8.91
N LEU A 287 11.87 21.16 8.43
CA LEU A 287 10.97 20.17 7.85
C LEU A 287 11.60 19.47 6.64
N THR A 288 12.19 20.22 5.70
CA THR A 288 12.87 19.65 4.53
C THR A 288 13.99 18.70 4.93
N SER A 289 14.69 19.00 6.02
CA SER A 289 15.86 18.22 6.45
C SER A 289 15.53 16.77 6.78
N ILE A 290 14.26 16.48 7.14
CA ILE A 290 13.78 15.12 7.39
C ILE A 290 13.83 14.25 6.12
N LEU A 291 13.81 14.84 4.91
CA LEU A 291 14.01 14.08 3.67
C LEU A 291 15.42 13.46 3.59
N PHE A 292 16.45 14.10 4.15
CA PHE A 292 17.78 13.48 4.24
C PHE A 292 17.76 12.24 5.13
N LEU A 293 16.98 12.26 6.22
CA LEU A 293 16.76 11.09 7.06
C LEU A 293 16.03 9.98 6.29
N ALA A 294 15.00 10.32 5.52
CA ALA A 294 14.31 9.34 4.66
C ALA A 294 15.27 8.70 3.63
N SER A 295 16.11 9.51 2.97
CA SER A 295 17.15 9.02 2.06
C SER A 295 18.14 8.09 2.76
N ALA A 296 18.58 8.43 3.97
CA ALA A 296 19.50 7.61 4.76
C ALA A 296 18.87 6.27 5.17
N ILE A 297 17.59 6.27 5.57
CA ILE A 297 16.88 5.02 5.90
C ILE A 297 16.78 4.13 4.66
N TRP A 298 16.40 4.66 3.50
CA TRP A 298 16.35 3.89 2.26
C TRP A 298 17.73 3.46 1.76
N PHE A 299 18.79 4.21 2.05
CA PHE A 299 20.17 3.82 1.77
C PHE A 299 20.55 2.54 2.52
N VAL A 300 20.17 2.40 3.79
CA VAL A 300 20.36 1.16 4.56
C VAL A 300 19.67 -0.03 3.88
N GLY A 301 18.50 0.20 3.26
CA GLY A 301 17.75 -0.81 2.52
C GLY A 301 18.52 -1.45 1.36
N ILE A 302 19.49 -0.74 0.76
CA ILE A 302 20.32 -1.26 -0.34
C ILE A 302 21.11 -2.51 0.08
N PHE A 303 21.51 -2.58 1.36
CA PHE A 303 22.34 -3.65 1.91
C PHE A 303 21.54 -4.81 2.52
N LEU A 304 20.21 -4.68 2.59
CA LEU A 304 19.37 -5.74 3.11
C LEU A 304 19.19 -6.83 2.05
N LYS A 305 19.64 -8.05 2.36
CA LYS A 305 19.33 -9.23 1.55
C LYS A 305 17.85 -9.60 1.74
N GLY A 306 16.99 -9.11 0.87
CA GLY A 306 15.68 -9.71 0.68
C GLY A 306 15.85 -10.96 -0.17
N GLU A 307 15.44 -12.13 0.31
CA GLU A 307 15.22 -13.26 -0.60
C GLU A 307 14.16 -12.81 -1.60
N GLU A 308 14.51 -12.74 -2.89
CA GLU A 308 13.53 -12.48 -3.93
C GLU A 308 12.60 -13.70 -4.06
N LYS A 309 11.61 -13.81 -3.17
CA LYS A 309 10.65 -14.93 -3.08
C LYS A 309 9.83 -15.13 -4.37
N PHE A 310 9.90 -14.17 -5.30
CA PHE A 310 9.52 -14.24 -6.71
C PHE A 310 9.85 -15.53 -7.45
N ASN A 311 11.15 -15.80 -7.59
CA ASN A 311 11.57 -16.81 -8.56
C ASN A 311 11.26 -18.23 -8.09
N LYS A 312 11.13 -18.45 -6.77
CA LYS A 312 10.76 -19.75 -6.21
C LYS A 312 9.37 -20.20 -6.67
N ASP A 313 8.42 -19.29 -6.86
CA ASP A 313 7.06 -19.65 -7.29
C ASP A 313 6.98 -19.93 -8.80
N ILE A 314 7.73 -19.20 -9.63
CA ILE A 314 7.77 -19.45 -11.08
C ILE A 314 8.57 -20.72 -11.38
N GLU A 315 9.71 -20.93 -10.72
CA GLU A 315 10.50 -22.16 -10.87
C GLU A 315 9.77 -23.36 -10.27
N GLY A 316 9.08 -23.19 -9.14
CA GLY A 316 8.23 -24.23 -8.54
C GLY A 316 7.05 -24.62 -9.43
N GLN A 317 6.34 -23.66 -10.00
CA GLN A 317 5.24 -23.93 -10.95
C GLN A 317 5.72 -24.47 -12.29
N ALA A 318 6.91 -24.06 -12.77
CA ALA A 318 7.51 -24.63 -13.98
C ALA A 318 8.01 -26.06 -13.75
N ALA A 319 8.51 -26.37 -12.55
CA ALA A 319 8.89 -27.72 -12.16
C ALA A 319 7.67 -28.65 -12.02
N ASP A 320 6.58 -28.17 -11.39
CA ASP A 320 5.33 -28.93 -11.22
C ASP A 320 4.61 -29.16 -12.57
N ASN A 321 4.68 -28.20 -13.50
CA ASN A 321 4.14 -28.36 -14.85
C ASN A 321 4.97 -29.34 -15.70
N ASN A 322 6.29 -29.43 -15.48
CA ASN A 322 7.14 -30.38 -16.20
C ASN A 322 7.05 -31.81 -15.65
N SER A 323 6.71 -32.01 -14.36
CA SER A 323 6.49 -33.35 -13.80
C SER A 323 5.16 -33.99 -14.18
N ASN A 324 4.19 -33.19 -14.66
CA ASN A 324 2.86 -33.66 -15.08
C ASN A 324 2.75 -33.98 -16.59
N LEU A 325 3.85 -33.90 -17.34
CA LEU A 325 3.90 -34.31 -18.75
C LEU A 325 4.39 -35.77 -18.84
N THR A 326 3.46 -36.72 -18.68
CA THR A 326 3.67 -38.10 -19.12
C THR A 326 3.89 -38.09 -20.64
N PRO A 327 4.96 -38.70 -21.18
CA PRO A 327 5.16 -38.76 -22.62
C PRO A 327 4.05 -39.59 -23.26
N LEU A 328 3.31 -39.00 -24.19
CA LEU A 328 2.33 -39.69 -25.03
C LEU A 328 3.06 -40.78 -25.85
N PRO A 329 2.55 -42.01 -25.90
CA PRO A 329 3.16 -43.06 -26.71
C PRO A 329 3.01 -42.73 -28.20
N GLU A 330 4.13 -42.72 -28.91
CA GLU A 330 4.22 -42.66 -30.37
C GLU A 330 3.35 -43.76 -30.98
N LYS A 331 2.29 -43.38 -31.70
CA LYS A 331 1.60 -44.28 -32.62
C LYS A 331 2.37 -44.30 -33.94
N GLN A 332 3.10 -45.39 -34.16
CA GLN A 332 3.50 -45.83 -35.49
C GLN A 332 2.25 -46.21 -36.29
N TYR A 333 2.04 -45.58 -37.45
CA TYR A 333 1.46 -46.16 -38.66
C TYR A 333 1.94 -45.41 -39.89
#